data_AF-A0A836FHM8-F1
#
_entry.id   AF-A0A836FHM8-F1
#
_cell.length_a   1.000
_cell.length_b   1.000
_cell.length_c   1.000
_cell.angle_alpha   90.00
_cell.angle_beta   90.00
_cell.angle_gamma   90.00
#
_symmetry.space_group_name_H-M   'P 1'
#
loop_
_entity.id
_entity.type
_entity.pdbx_description
1 polymer ?
#
loop_
_entity_poly.entity_id
_entity_poly.type
_entity_poly.pdbx_seq_one_letter_code
_entity_poly.pdbx_strand_id
1 'polypeptide(L)'
;MSIFVPNKVYLWGILLHYFIQKKSAAEAHRILVQTYDDNALSDTTCRDWFRRFKNNDFQLEDKERSGAPKKFQDKELEQLLDEDPSQTLSELGKILQVDESTVSKRLKGLGMIQKQGHWVPYELKPRDVERRFGTCELLLQRQKRKGFLLGGKKFSTDEEVKGEVEKWAKGLAGNYFKEGIKKLIPRFTTCIERNGDYVEK
;
A
#
# COMPACT_ATOMS: atom_id res chain seq x y z
N MET A 1 35.20 24.07 -23.02
CA MET A 1 34.44 22.97 -23.64
C MET A 1 34.05 22.02 -22.52
N SER A 2 32.77 21.71 -22.34
CA SER A 2 32.36 20.73 -21.33
C SER A 2 32.94 19.37 -21.70
N ILE A 3 33.72 18.77 -20.80
CA ILE A 3 34.27 17.43 -20.97
C ILE A 3 33.12 16.47 -20.69
N PHE A 4 32.67 15.75 -21.72
CA PHE A 4 31.64 14.72 -21.57
C PHE A 4 32.23 13.55 -20.77
N VAL A 5 31.61 13.23 -19.63
CA VAL A 5 31.98 12.07 -18.81
C VAL A 5 31.00 10.95 -19.10
N PRO A 6 31.44 9.84 -19.73
CA PRO A 6 30.55 8.75 -20.09
C PRO A 6 30.08 8.00 -18.84
N ASN A 7 28.79 7.66 -18.79
CA ASN A 7 28.27 6.78 -17.76
C ASN A 7 28.45 5.30 -18.15
N LYS A 8 28.31 4.39 -17.18
CA LYS A 8 28.53 2.95 -17.36
C LYS A 8 27.65 2.35 -18.47
N VAL A 9 26.37 2.71 -18.51
CA VAL A 9 25.39 2.21 -19.49
C VAL A 9 25.75 2.65 -20.91
N TYR A 10 26.18 3.91 -21.05
CA TYR A 10 26.65 4.48 -22.31
C TYR A 10 27.87 3.72 -22.84
N LEU A 11 28.85 3.42 -21.98
CA LEU A 11 30.02 2.63 -22.37
C LEU A 11 29.65 1.20 -22.78
N TRP A 12 28.65 0.57 -22.15
CA TRP A 12 28.14 -0.72 -22.59
C TRP A 12 27.42 -0.68 -23.94
N GLY A 13 26.69 0.41 -24.23
CA GLY A 13 26.10 0.65 -25.54
C GLY A 13 27.16 0.76 -26.64
N ILE A 14 28.30 1.41 -26.35
CA ILE A 14 29.44 1.46 -27.25
C ILE A 14 30.05 0.06 -27.47
N LEU A 15 30.21 -0.74 -26.40
CA LEU A 15 30.69 -2.11 -26.54
C LEU A 15 29.76 -2.95 -27.42
N LEU A 16 28.44 -2.80 -27.27
CA LEU A 16 27.46 -3.48 -28.10
C LEU A 16 27.59 -3.06 -29.58
N HIS A 17 27.79 -1.77 -29.83
CA HIS A 17 28.04 -1.27 -31.18
C HIS A 17 29.29 -1.90 -31.81
N TYR A 18 30.41 -1.96 -31.08
CA TYR A 18 31.63 -2.61 -31.57
C TYR A 18 31.48 -4.13 -31.75
N PHE A 19 30.66 -4.78 -30.93
CA PHE A 19 30.32 -6.18 -31.11
C PHE A 19 29.53 -6.43 -32.41
N ILE A 20 28.56 -5.56 -32.74
CA ILE A 20 27.80 -5.62 -34.00
C ILE A 20 28.74 -5.41 -35.20
N GLN A 21 29.72 -4.52 -35.08
CA GLN A 21 30.79 -4.31 -36.08
C GLN A 21 31.80 -5.46 -36.18
N LYS A 22 31.60 -6.58 -35.46
CA LYS A 22 32.49 -7.75 -35.45
C LYS A 22 33.92 -7.47 -34.97
N LYS A 23 34.13 -6.40 -34.19
CA LYS A 23 35.42 -6.17 -33.52
C LYS A 23 35.61 -7.16 -32.38
N SER A 24 36.85 -7.39 -31.98
CA SER A 24 37.19 -8.13 -30.77
C SER A 24 37.05 -7.25 -29.52
N ALA A 25 36.87 -7.89 -28.35
CA ALA A 25 36.83 -7.16 -27.07
C ALA A 25 38.10 -6.34 -26.82
N ALA A 26 39.26 -6.84 -27.23
CA ALA A 26 40.54 -6.16 -27.08
C ALA A 26 40.65 -4.91 -27.97
N GLU A 27 40.13 -4.96 -29.20
CA GLU A 27 40.08 -3.78 -30.08
C GLU A 27 39.10 -2.74 -29.55
N ALA A 28 37.93 -3.17 -29.09
CA ALA A 28 36.95 -2.28 -28.47
C ALA A 28 37.54 -1.59 -27.23
N HIS A 29 38.25 -2.33 -26.36
CA HIS A 29 38.93 -1.76 -25.21
C HIS A 29 40.00 -0.74 -25.59
N ARG A 30 40.86 -1.05 -26.58
CA ARG A 30 41.87 -0.09 -27.08
C ARG A 30 41.26 1.21 -27.57
N ILE A 31 40.17 1.14 -28.32
CA ILE A 31 39.46 2.32 -28.82
C ILE A 31 38.82 3.10 -27.67
N LEU A 32 38.24 2.42 -26.68
CA LEU A 32 37.66 3.06 -25.50
C LEU A 32 38.71 3.80 -24.68
N VAL A 33 39.87 3.19 -24.41
CA VAL A 33 40.98 3.84 -23.69
C VAL A 33 41.49 5.04 -24.49
N GLN A 34 41.66 4.91 -25.80
CA GLN A 34 42.10 6.03 -26.65
C GLN A 34 41.11 7.22 -26.64
N THR A 35 39.81 6.95 -26.47
CA THR A 35 38.76 7.98 -26.57
C THR A 35 38.42 8.61 -25.21
N TYR A 36 38.38 7.80 -24.15
CA TYR A 36 37.86 8.18 -22.84
C TYR A 36 38.92 8.15 -21.72
N ASP A 37 40.12 7.64 -22.01
CA ASP A 37 41.27 7.56 -21.12
C ASP A 37 40.89 6.97 -19.74
N ASP A 38 41.04 7.74 -18.66
CA ASP A 38 40.70 7.34 -17.29
C ASP A 38 39.22 6.93 -17.09
N ASN A 39 38.31 7.36 -17.98
CA ASN A 39 36.89 7.03 -17.91
C ASN A 39 36.52 5.77 -18.69
N ALA A 40 37.50 5.04 -19.26
CA ALA A 40 37.25 3.82 -20.00
C ALA A 40 36.93 2.62 -19.09
N LEU A 41 36.21 1.64 -19.64
CA LEU A 41 35.96 0.36 -18.96
C LEU A 41 37.25 -0.47 -18.93
N SER A 42 37.44 -1.25 -17.86
CA SER A 42 38.54 -2.22 -17.80
C SER A 42 38.43 -3.31 -18.86
N ASP A 43 39.56 -3.87 -19.28
CA ASP A 43 39.63 -4.97 -20.25
C ASP A 43 38.80 -6.18 -19.81
N THR A 44 38.81 -6.50 -18.50
CA THR A 44 37.99 -7.57 -17.93
C THR A 44 36.50 -7.32 -18.13
N THR A 45 36.04 -6.09 -17.85
CA THR A 45 34.64 -5.70 -18.07
C THR A 45 34.28 -5.79 -19.54
N CYS A 46 35.15 -5.32 -20.45
CA CYS A 46 34.91 -5.42 -21.89
C CYS A 46 34.75 -6.88 -22.34
N ARG A 47 35.63 -7.79 -21.90
CA ARG A 47 35.55 -9.22 -22.23
C ARG A 47 34.29 -9.88 -21.67
N ASP A 48 33.91 -9.55 -20.44
CA ASP A 48 32.71 -10.10 -19.81
C ASP A 48 31.43 -9.67 -20.54
N TRP A 49 31.34 -8.42 -20.98
CA TRP A 49 30.23 -7.93 -21.81
C TRP A 49 30.19 -8.60 -23.18
N PHE A 50 31.35 -8.76 -23.83
CA PHE A 50 31.42 -9.52 -25.08
C PHE A 50 31.00 -10.99 -24.90
N ARG A 51 31.27 -11.60 -23.73
CA ARG A 51 30.76 -12.95 -23.40
C ARG A 51 29.24 -12.95 -23.28
N ARG A 52 28.63 -11.93 -22.65
CA ARG A 52 27.18 -11.76 -22.55
C ARG A 52 26.53 -11.59 -23.92
N PHE A 53 27.08 -10.73 -24.78
CA PHE A 53 26.56 -10.51 -26.13
C PHE A 53 26.63 -11.77 -27.00
N LYS A 54 27.67 -12.60 -26.85
CA LYS A 54 27.74 -13.92 -27.51
C LYS A 54 26.64 -14.88 -27.04
N ASN A 55 26.17 -14.74 -25.81
CA ASN A 55 25.06 -15.51 -25.25
C ASN A 55 23.69 -14.87 -25.55
N ASN A 56 23.62 -13.92 -26.48
CA ASN A 56 22.42 -13.16 -26.84
C ASN A 56 21.79 -12.34 -25.69
N ASP A 57 22.56 -11.99 -24.65
CA ASP A 57 22.12 -11.08 -23.59
C ASP A 57 22.55 -9.64 -23.93
N PHE A 58 21.63 -8.85 -24.48
CA PHE A 58 21.84 -7.45 -24.90
C PHE A 58 21.29 -6.42 -23.91
N GLN A 59 20.86 -6.85 -22.72
CA GLN A 59 20.36 -5.93 -21.70
C GLN A 59 21.51 -5.08 -21.15
N LEU A 60 21.42 -3.77 -21.35
CA LEU A 60 22.45 -2.79 -20.92
C LEU A 60 22.18 -2.23 -19.52
N GLU A 61 21.23 -2.79 -18.79
CA GLU A 61 20.96 -2.41 -17.41
C GLU A 61 21.49 -3.48 -16.47
N ASP A 62 21.99 -3.06 -15.30
CA ASP A 62 22.30 -4.01 -14.24
C ASP A 62 20.99 -4.69 -13.83
N LYS A 63 20.95 -6.03 -13.89
CA LYS A 63 19.83 -6.80 -13.33
C LYS A 63 19.66 -6.43 -11.86
N GLU A 64 18.42 -6.49 -11.37
CA GLU A 64 18.18 -6.35 -9.94
C GLU A 64 19.10 -7.30 -9.18
N ARG A 65 19.93 -6.73 -8.30
CA ARG A 65 20.82 -7.53 -7.48
C ARG A 65 19.95 -8.28 -6.49
N SER A 66 20.17 -9.57 -6.33
CA SER A 66 19.64 -10.30 -5.19
C SER A 66 20.19 -9.63 -3.93
N GLY A 67 19.33 -8.87 -3.24
CA GLY A 67 19.66 -8.28 -1.96
C GLY A 67 19.95 -9.35 -0.91
N ALA A 68 20.29 -8.91 0.30
CA ALA A 68 20.39 -9.82 1.43
C ALA A 68 19.04 -10.55 1.63
N PRO A 69 19.06 -11.86 1.93
CA PRO A 69 17.83 -12.62 2.16
C PRO A 69 17.04 -12.00 3.31
N LYS A 70 15.71 -11.97 3.17
CA LYS A 70 14.81 -11.53 4.23
C LYS A 70 14.96 -12.48 5.44
N LYS A 71 15.14 -11.93 6.65
CA LYS A 71 15.27 -12.75 7.88
C LYS A 71 13.95 -13.40 8.33
N PHE A 72 12.81 -12.78 8.01
CA PHE A 72 11.46 -13.28 8.25
C PHE A 72 10.53 -12.77 7.13
N GLN A 73 9.38 -13.42 6.98
CA GLN A 73 8.38 -13.06 5.95
C GLN A 73 7.41 -12.01 6.46
N ASP A 74 6.94 -11.13 5.58
CA ASP A 74 6.04 -10.05 5.96
C ASP A 74 4.70 -10.60 6.54
N LYS A 75 4.26 -11.77 6.05
CA LYS A 75 3.09 -12.51 6.56
C LYS A 75 3.22 -12.97 8.02
N GLU A 76 4.43 -13.31 8.46
CA GLU A 76 4.66 -13.73 9.85
C GLU A 76 4.50 -12.53 10.80
N LEU A 77 4.93 -11.34 10.36
CA LEU A 77 4.73 -10.11 11.12
C LEU A 77 3.27 -9.65 11.11
N GLU A 78 2.55 -9.80 10.00
CA GLU A 78 1.11 -9.52 9.93
C GLU A 78 0.31 -10.39 10.91
N GLN A 79 0.60 -11.69 10.98
CA GLN A 79 -0.07 -12.59 11.92
C GLN A 79 0.12 -12.19 13.39
N LEU A 80 1.33 -11.77 13.78
CA LEU A 80 1.59 -11.32 15.14
C LEU A 80 0.79 -10.05 15.49
N LEU A 81 0.62 -9.15 14.53
CA LEU A 81 -0.16 -7.92 14.71
C LEU A 81 -1.67 -8.17 14.69
N ASP A 82 -2.13 -9.17 13.93
CA ASP A 82 -3.53 -9.60 13.94
C ASP A 82 -3.91 -10.27 15.28
N GLU A 83 -2.94 -10.89 15.97
CA GLU A 83 -3.13 -11.47 17.30
C GLU A 83 -3.14 -10.42 18.43
N ASP A 84 -2.21 -9.45 18.38
CA ASP A 84 -2.17 -8.33 19.30
C ASP A 84 -1.58 -7.08 18.61
N PRO A 85 -2.43 -6.11 18.22
CA PRO A 85 -1.99 -4.91 17.52
C PRO A 85 -1.23 -3.92 18.42
N SER A 86 -1.19 -4.16 19.74
CA SER A 86 -0.56 -3.27 20.72
C SER A 86 0.87 -3.65 21.10
N GLN A 87 1.41 -4.72 20.50
CA GLN A 87 2.77 -5.19 20.77
C GLN A 87 3.84 -4.14 20.51
N THR A 88 4.87 -4.17 21.34
CA THR A 88 6.04 -3.29 21.18
C THR A 88 7.02 -3.86 20.13
N LEU A 89 7.82 -2.97 19.54
CA LEU A 89 8.89 -3.38 18.61
C LEU A 89 9.90 -4.34 19.27
N SER A 90 10.09 -4.23 20.59
CA SER A 90 10.99 -5.09 21.37
C SER A 90 10.46 -6.52 21.49
N GLU A 91 9.16 -6.66 21.77
CA GLU A 91 8.50 -7.97 21.84
C GLU A 91 8.49 -8.65 20.48
N LEU A 92 8.10 -7.93 19.43
CA LEU A 92 8.15 -8.42 18.05
C LEU A 92 9.57 -8.83 17.65
N GLY A 93 10.59 -8.04 18.02
CA GLY A 93 11.99 -8.37 17.77
C GLY A 93 12.44 -9.64 18.47
N LYS A 94 12.03 -9.85 19.72
CA LYS A 94 12.33 -11.09 20.47
C LYS A 94 11.67 -12.32 19.84
N ILE A 95 10.40 -12.21 19.45
CA ILE A 95 9.65 -13.32 18.83
C ILE A 95 10.26 -13.69 17.48
N LEU A 96 10.53 -12.69 16.64
CA LEU A 96 11.09 -12.88 15.29
C LEU A 96 12.61 -13.06 15.28
N GLN A 97 13.27 -13.02 16.45
CA GLN A 97 14.72 -13.11 16.61
C GLN A 97 15.50 -12.10 15.76
N VAL A 98 14.99 -10.87 15.68
CA VAL A 98 15.59 -9.76 14.95
C VAL A 98 15.71 -8.52 15.83
N ASP A 99 16.53 -7.57 15.40
CA ASP A 99 16.61 -6.28 16.06
C ASP A 99 15.35 -5.45 15.82
N GLU A 100 15.03 -4.58 16.78
CA GLU A 100 13.87 -3.68 16.74
C GLU A 100 13.88 -2.76 15.50
N SER A 101 15.08 -2.39 15.01
CA SER A 101 15.21 -1.52 13.84
C SER A 101 14.78 -2.23 12.54
N THR A 102 15.01 -3.55 12.44
CA THR A 102 14.55 -4.37 11.33
C THR A 102 13.02 -4.47 11.34
N VAL A 103 12.40 -4.70 12.50
CA VAL A 103 10.93 -4.69 12.65
C VAL A 103 10.36 -3.32 12.26
N SER A 104 10.94 -2.22 12.78
CA SER A 104 10.50 -0.86 12.47
C SER A 104 10.56 -0.54 10.97
N LYS A 105 11.67 -0.88 10.30
CA LYS A 105 11.83 -0.68 8.85
C LYS A 105 10.79 -1.47 8.06
N ARG A 106 10.47 -2.69 8.51
CA ARG A 106 9.48 -3.56 7.88
C ARG A 106 8.07 -3.02 8.01
N LEU A 107 7.65 -2.63 9.20
CA LEU A 107 6.33 -2.01 9.43
C LEU A 107 6.14 -0.76 8.56
N LYS A 108 7.17 0.08 8.44
CA LYS A 108 7.16 1.23 7.53
C LYS A 108 7.03 0.81 6.06
N GLY A 109 7.73 -0.25 5.65
CA GLY A 109 7.62 -0.82 4.30
C GLY A 109 6.22 -1.35 3.97
N LEU A 110 5.50 -1.85 4.97
CA LEU A 110 4.10 -2.27 4.87
C LEU A 110 3.11 -1.09 4.93
N GLY A 111 3.58 0.14 5.15
CA GLY A 111 2.72 1.32 5.31
C GLY A 111 1.99 1.37 6.64
N MET A 112 2.40 0.58 7.63
CA MET A 112 1.80 0.57 8.97
C MET A 112 2.28 1.78 9.78
N ILE A 113 1.36 2.36 10.55
CA ILE A 113 1.62 3.49 11.42
C ILE A 113 1.12 3.21 12.83
N GLN A 114 1.91 3.60 13.82
CA GLN A 114 1.49 3.51 15.21
C GLN A 114 0.43 4.58 15.48
N LYS A 115 -0.70 4.18 16.04
CA LYS A 115 -1.74 5.08 16.54
C LYS A 115 -1.97 4.79 18.02
N GLN A 116 -2.25 5.83 18.78
CA GLN A 116 -2.68 5.65 20.15
C GLN A 116 -4.10 5.07 20.17
N GLY A 117 -4.37 4.21 21.14
CA GLY A 117 -5.72 3.71 21.41
C GLY A 117 -6.68 4.86 21.71
N HIS A 118 -7.95 4.67 21.37
CA HIS A 118 -9.00 5.63 21.71
C HIS A 118 -9.42 5.44 23.15
N TRP A 119 -9.55 6.55 23.89
CA TRP A 119 -10.08 6.49 25.25
C TRP A 119 -11.58 6.23 25.22
N VAL A 120 -12.02 5.16 25.89
CA VAL A 120 -13.43 4.81 26.05
C VAL A 120 -13.82 5.08 27.51
N PRO A 121 -14.84 5.92 27.80
CA PRO A 121 -15.13 6.35 29.16
C PRO A 121 -15.57 5.24 30.12
N TYR A 122 -16.13 4.14 29.60
CA TYR A 122 -16.57 3.00 30.40
C TYR A 122 -16.59 1.73 29.57
N GLU A 123 -16.42 0.60 30.24
CA GLU A 123 -16.57 -0.73 29.66
C GLU A 123 -18.05 -1.10 29.58
N LEU A 124 -18.51 -1.57 28.42
CA LEU A 124 -19.90 -1.98 28.23
C LEU A 124 -20.16 -3.33 28.89
N LYS A 125 -21.33 -3.47 29.52
CA LYS A 125 -21.79 -4.80 29.98
C LYS A 125 -22.22 -5.64 28.77
N PRO A 126 -22.13 -6.98 28.83
CA PRO A 126 -22.52 -7.85 27.71
C PRO A 126 -23.92 -7.57 27.16
N ARG A 127 -24.89 -7.27 28.03
CA ARG A 127 -26.26 -6.89 27.64
C ARG A 127 -26.31 -5.61 26.81
N ASP A 128 -25.48 -4.63 27.14
CA ASP A 128 -25.43 -3.35 26.42
C ASP A 128 -24.74 -3.50 25.07
N VAL A 129 -23.72 -4.35 24.98
CA VAL A 129 -23.07 -4.77 23.71
C VAL A 129 -24.10 -5.41 22.77
N GLU A 130 -24.85 -6.40 23.26
CA GLU A 130 -25.88 -7.10 22.47
C GLU A 130 -26.99 -6.14 22.00
N ARG A 131 -27.48 -5.28 22.90
CA ARG A 131 -28.50 -4.28 22.56
C ARG A 131 -28.00 -3.33 21.47
N ARG A 132 -26.74 -2.90 21.54
CA ARG A 132 -26.14 -2.03 20.53
C ARG A 132 -26.01 -2.75 19.20
N PHE A 133 -25.48 -3.96 19.18
CA PHE A 133 -25.36 -4.78 17.98
C PHE A 133 -26.71 -4.92 17.28
N GLY A 134 -27.74 -5.38 18.00
CA GLY A 134 -29.08 -5.55 17.44
C GLY A 134 -29.71 -4.24 16.97
N THR A 135 -29.47 -3.13 17.67
CA THR A 135 -29.94 -1.80 17.24
C THR A 135 -29.26 -1.35 15.94
N CYS A 136 -27.94 -1.49 15.85
CA CYS A 136 -27.16 -1.14 14.67
C CYS A 136 -27.55 -1.98 13.45
N GLU A 137 -27.73 -3.29 13.63
CA GLU A 137 -28.21 -4.19 12.58
C GLU A 137 -29.59 -3.75 12.07
N LEU A 138 -30.53 -3.52 12.98
CA LEU A 138 -31.88 -3.07 12.62
C LEU A 138 -31.87 -1.73 11.88
N LEU A 139 -31.06 -0.76 12.33
CA LEU A 139 -30.91 0.55 11.69
C LEU A 139 -30.28 0.44 10.31
N LEU A 140 -29.25 -0.40 10.14
CA LEU A 140 -28.63 -0.64 8.84
C LEU A 140 -29.62 -1.27 7.86
N GLN A 141 -30.39 -2.27 8.30
CA GLN A 141 -31.45 -2.88 7.49
C GLN A 141 -32.58 -1.88 7.15
N ARG A 142 -32.88 -0.95 8.06
CA ARG A 142 -33.86 0.11 7.84
C ARG A 142 -33.35 1.17 6.86
N GLN A 143 -32.07 1.53 6.93
CA GLN A 143 -31.42 2.47 6.01
C GLN A 143 -31.32 1.90 4.58
N LYS A 144 -31.10 0.59 4.45
CA LYS A 144 -31.14 -0.09 3.14
C LYS A 144 -32.53 -0.11 2.50
N ARG A 145 -33.61 0.02 3.30
CA ARG A 145 -34.99 0.14 2.80
C ARG A 145 -35.28 1.60 2.41
N LYS A 146 -35.70 1.83 1.16
CA LYS A 146 -35.88 3.15 0.51
C LYS A 146 -36.87 4.13 1.21
N GLY A 147 -37.52 3.74 2.31
CA GLY A 147 -38.59 4.52 2.98
C GLY A 147 -38.20 5.23 4.30
N PHE A 148 -36.94 5.18 4.75
CA PHE A 148 -36.56 5.77 6.05
C PHE A 148 -36.69 7.30 6.10
N LEU A 149 -36.49 7.99 4.98
CA LEU A 149 -36.33 9.45 4.94
C LEU A 149 -37.62 10.24 5.22
N LEU A 150 -38.80 9.61 5.14
CA LEU A 150 -40.10 10.28 5.32
C LEU A 150 -40.76 9.97 6.67
N GLY A 151 -39.97 9.53 7.66
CA GLY A 151 -40.45 9.39 9.05
C GLY A 151 -41.57 8.36 9.25
N GLY A 152 -41.76 7.43 8.31
CA GLY A 152 -42.84 6.43 8.40
C GLY A 152 -44.25 6.97 8.10
N LYS A 153 -44.37 8.18 7.52
CA LYS A 153 -45.65 8.67 6.98
C LYS A 153 -46.16 7.68 5.92
N LYS A 154 -47.43 7.28 6.04
CA LYS A 154 -48.15 6.54 5.02
C LYS A 154 -48.92 7.54 4.17
N PHE A 155 -48.84 7.38 2.86
CA PHE A 155 -49.48 8.25 1.90
C PHE A 155 -50.47 7.43 1.10
N SER A 156 -51.60 8.02 0.78
CA SER A 156 -52.71 7.38 0.07
C SER A 156 -52.47 7.37 -1.43
N THR A 157 -51.75 8.37 -1.94
CA THR A 157 -51.47 8.57 -3.36
C THR A 157 -50.01 8.96 -3.60
N ASP A 158 -49.52 8.69 -4.80
CA ASP A 158 -48.14 8.99 -5.18
C ASP A 158 -47.85 10.50 -5.25
N GLU A 159 -48.87 11.32 -5.52
CA GLU A 159 -48.79 12.79 -5.52
C GLU A 159 -48.50 13.36 -4.12
N GLU A 160 -49.10 12.77 -3.08
CA GLU A 160 -48.85 13.15 -1.68
C GLU A 160 -47.43 12.81 -1.25
N VAL A 161 -46.94 11.62 -1.63
CA VAL A 161 -45.55 11.22 -1.41
C VAL A 161 -44.61 12.22 -2.06
N LYS A 162 -44.86 12.55 -3.34
CA LYS A 162 -44.00 13.42 -4.13
C LYS A 162 -43.94 14.83 -3.56
N GLY A 163 -45.08 15.39 -3.14
CA GLY A 163 -45.15 16.72 -2.52
C GLY A 163 -44.39 16.84 -1.21
N GLU A 164 -44.53 15.85 -0.31
CA GLU A 164 -43.81 15.85 0.97
C GLU A 164 -42.31 15.58 0.82
N VAL A 165 -41.92 14.71 -0.11
CA VAL A 165 -40.50 14.49 -0.46
C VAL A 165 -39.86 15.78 -0.98
N GLU A 166 -40.54 16.49 -1.88
CA GLU A 166 -40.01 17.75 -2.43
C GLU A 166 -39.90 18.86 -1.38
N LYS A 167 -40.89 18.98 -0.50
CA LYS A 167 -40.91 19.97 0.58
C LYS A 167 -39.80 19.70 1.61
N TRP A 168 -39.62 18.44 2.01
CA TRP A 168 -38.55 18.02 2.91
C TRP A 168 -37.16 18.23 2.27
N ALA A 169 -37.00 17.86 0.99
CA ALA A 169 -35.73 17.98 0.28
C ALA A 169 -35.33 19.42 -0.01
N LYS A 170 -36.28 20.32 -0.31
CA LYS A 170 -36.03 21.75 -0.56
C LYS A 170 -35.59 22.51 0.71
N GLY A 171 -35.95 22.02 1.90
CA GLY A 171 -35.61 22.65 3.18
C GLY A 171 -34.23 22.28 3.74
N LEU A 172 -33.49 21.41 3.07
CA LEU A 172 -32.25 20.82 3.58
C LEU A 172 -31.13 20.99 2.55
N ALA A 173 -29.97 21.50 2.97
CA ALA A 173 -28.79 21.51 2.11
C ALA A 173 -28.44 20.07 1.72
N GLY A 174 -28.54 19.73 0.43
CA GLY A 174 -28.50 18.34 -0.06
C GLY A 174 -27.19 17.58 0.20
N ASN A 175 -26.10 18.30 0.48
CA ASN A 175 -24.81 17.74 0.90
C ASN A 175 -24.81 17.28 2.36
N TYR A 176 -25.52 17.95 3.25
CA TYR A 176 -25.49 17.70 4.70
C TYR A 176 -25.97 16.29 5.07
N PHE A 177 -27.15 15.88 4.57
CA PHE A 177 -27.71 14.56 4.87
C PHE A 177 -27.01 13.45 4.12
N LYS A 178 -26.61 13.70 2.88
CA LYS A 178 -25.90 12.71 2.06
C LYS A 178 -24.57 12.33 2.70
N GLU A 179 -23.83 13.30 3.25
CA GLU A 179 -22.59 13.03 3.96
C GLU A 179 -22.82 12.35 5.32
N GLY A 180 -23.80 12.80 6.09
CA GLY A 180 -24.13 12.18 7.38
C GLY A 180 -24.57 10.73 7.25
N ILE A 181 -25.49 10.44 6.33
CA ILE A 181 -26.00 9.09 6.06
C ILE A 181 -24.90 8.18 5.51
N LYS A 182 -24.01 8.72 4.65
CA LYS A 182 -22.82 7.99 4.19
C LYS A 182 -21.86 7.66 5.32
N LYS A 183 -21.70 8.55 6.32
CA LYS A 183 -20.85 8.33 7.50
C LYS A 183 -21.44 7.32 8.48
N LEU A 184 -22.77 7.09 8.46
CA LEU A 184 -23.42 6.10 9.33
C LEU A 184 -23.19 4.66 8.88
N ILE A 185 -23.11 4.41 7.57
CA ILE A 185 -22.83 3.06 7.03
C ILE A 185 -21.53 2.48 7.61
N PRO A 186 -20.35 3.12 7.48
CA PRO A 186 -19.12 2.58 8.03
C PRO A 186 -19.18 2.44 9.56
N ARG A 187 -19.87 3.35 10.28
CA ARG A 187 -20.03 3.23 11.74
C ARG A 187 -20.81 1.99 12.15
N PHE A 188 -21.92 1.70 11.47
CA PHE A 188 -22.70 0.49 11.75
C PHE A 188 -21.97 -0.77 11.29
N THR A 189 -21.29 -0.72 10.14
CA THR A 189 -20.44 -1.82 9.67
C THR A 189 -19.35 -2.16 10.68
N THR A 190 -18.59 -1.16 11.15
CA THR A 190 -17.56 -1.35 12.16
C THR A 190 -18.12 -1.90 13.47
N CYS A 191 -19.30 -1.46 13.91
CA CYS A 191 -19.96 -2.03 15.10
C CYS A 191 -20.33 -3.51 14.90
N ILE A 192 -20.74 -3.91 13.69
CA ILE A 192 -21.10 -5.30 13.37
C ILE A 192 -19.84 -6.18 13.31
N GLU A 193 -18.81 -5.73 12.60
CA GLU A 193 -17.50 -6.41 12.50
C GLU A 193 -16.86 -6.62 13.88
N ARG A 194 -17.12 -5.70 14.83
CA ARG A 194 -16.64 -5.77 16.22
C ARG A 194 -17.61 -6.45 17.19
N ASN A 195 -18.67 -7.09 16.70
CA ASN A 195 -19.68 -7.75 17.53
C ASN A 195 -20.27 -6.85 18.66
N GLY A 196 -20.41 -5.55 18.38
CA GLY A 196 -20.96 -4.56 19.32
C GLY A 196 -19.96 -3.87 20.26
N ASP A 197 -18.70 -4.29 20.26
CA ASP A 197 -17.64 -3.73 21.11
C ASP A 197 -17.13 -2.37 20.57
N TYR A 198 -16.63 -1.54 21.48
CA TYR A 198 -15.93 -0.29 21.15
C TYR A 198 -14.44 -0.50 20.85
N VAL A 199 -13.82 -1.49 21.50
CA VAL A 199 -12.37 -1.70 21.46
C VAL A 199 -11.98 -2.53 20.23
N GLU A 200 -10.88 -2.15 19.59
CA GLU A 200 -10.23 -2.95 18.54
C GLU A 200 -9.51 -4.11 19.25
N LYS A 201 -9.95 -5.35 19.00
CA LYS A 201 -9.24 -6.55 19.43
C LYS A 201 -8.20 -6.91 18.38
#